data_AF-X1VMP1-F1
#
_entry.id   AF-X1VMP1-F1
#
_cell.length_a   1.000
_cell.length_b   1.000
_cell.length_c   1.000
_cell.angle_alpha   90.00
_cell.angle_beta   90.00
_cell.angle_gamma   90.00
#
_symmetry.space_group_name_H-M   'P 1'
#
loop_
_entity.id
_entity.type
_entity.pdbx_description
1 polymer ?
#
loop_
_entity_poly.entity_id
_entity_poly.type
_entity_poly.pdbx_seq_one_letter_code
_entity_poly.pdbx_strand_id
1 'polypeptide(L)'
;MTEEEKQQTPIPTMEEWIREEDPYKDDPKFCRPCRLGVIASWYFNELTEKGHQDLAAVIEQIGIKDESPDMPLTLCKQFDIIKVVVEEPLRERLKDFDL
;
A
#
# COMPACT_ATOMS: atom_id res chain seq x y z
N MET A 1 1.63 -33.89 15.78
CA MET A 1 1.93 -33.36 14.44
C MET A 1 0.59 -32.91 13.88
N THR A 2 0.07 -31.74 14.29
CA THR A 2 0.36 -30.36 13.85
C THR A 2 -0.05 -30.12 12.41
N GLU A 3 -1.27 -29.62 12.21
CA GLU A 3 -1.73 -28.97 10.98
C GLU A 3 -3.07 -28.30 11.29
N GLU A 4 -3.02 -27.25 12.11
CA GLU A 4 -4.01 -26.18 11.96
C GLU A 4 -3.64 -25.46 10.65
N GLU A 5 -4.17 -25.95 9.54
CA GLU A 5 -4.34 -25.15 8.34
C GLU A 5 -5.29 -24.00 8.69
N LYS A 6 -4.74 -22.96 9.33
CA LYS A 6 -5.38 -21.64 9.36
C LYS A 6 -5.60 -21.28 7.91
N GLN A 7 -6.85 -21.39 7.46
CA GLN A 7 -7.32 -20.78 6.21
C GLN A 7 -6.91 -19.31 6.26
N GLN A 8 -5.78 -18.99 5.62
CA GLN A 8 -5.41 -17.62 5.33
C GLN A 8 -6.44 -17.16 4.32
N THR A 9 -7.45 -16.43 4.78
CA THR A 9 -8.25 -15.61 3.88
C THR A 9 -7.28 -14.81 3.02
N PRO A 10 -7.44 -14.81 1.68
CA PRO A 10 -6.56 -14.03 0.82
C PRO A 10 -6.64 -12.57 1.27
N ILE A 11 -5.50 -12.01 1.65
CA ILE A 11 -5.40 -10.59 2.01
C ILE A 11 -5.70 -9.80 0.74
N PRO A 12 -6.67 -8.87 0.76
CA PRO A 12 -7.00 -8.07 -0.41
C PRO A 12 -5.81 -7.21 -0.84
N THR A 13 -5.71 -6.93 -2.13
CA THR A 13 -4.76 -5.95 -2.67
C THR A 13 -5.10 -4.54 -2.19
N MET A 14 -4.14 -3.62 -2.23
CA MET A 14 -4.38 -2.22 -1.87
C MET A 14 -5.38 -1.56 -2.84
N GLU A 15 -5.40 -1.96 -4.11
CA GLU A 15 -6.42 -1.57 -5.08
C GLU A 15 -7.82 -2.06 -4.67
N GLU A 16 -7.97 -3.31 -4.24
CA GLU A 16 -9.26 -3.82 -3.78
C GLU A 16 -9.69 -3.08 -2.51
N TRP A 17 -8.78 -2.94 -1.54
CA TRP A 17 -9.01 -2.24 -0.29
C TRP A 17 -9.46 -0.79 -0.50
N ILE A 18 -8.88 -0.02 -1.42
CA ILE A 18 -9.31 1.38 -1.60
C ILE A 18 -10.66 1.52 -2.33
N ARG A 19 -11.13 0.45 -3.00
CA ARG A 19 -12.38 0.44 -3.77
C ARG A 19 -13.59 -0.04 -2.97
N GLU A 20 -13.40 -0.81 -1.89
CA GLU A 20 -14.55 -1.27 -1.12
C GLU A 20 -15.28 -0.08 -0.48
N GLU A 21 -16.57 -0.27 -0.20
CA GLU A 21 -17.33 0.72 0.54
C GLU A 21 -16.71 0.95 1.91
N ASP A 22 -16.18 2.15 2.12
CA ASP A 22 -15.60 2.56 3.40
C ASP A 22 -16.71 3.12 4.30
N PRO A 23 -17.15 2.37 5.34
CA PRO A 23 -18.17 2.86 6.28
C PRO A 23 -17.66 4.05 7.11
N TYR A 24 -16.36 4.32 7.07
CA TYR A 24 -15.71 5.42 7.78
C TYR A 24 -15.17 6.51 6.86
N LYS A 25 -15.60 6.57 5.59
CA LYS A 25 -15.15 7.61 4.63
C LYS A 25 -15.31 9.04 5.14
N ASP A 26 -16.28 9.27 6.03
CA ASP A 26 -16.60 10.58 6.61
C ASP A 26 -15.89 10.83 7.96
N ASP A 27 -15.21 9.83 8.54
CA ASP A 27 -14.36 9.99 9.72
C ASP A 27 -12.89 10.09 9.28
N PRO A 28 -12.26 11.29 9.37
CA PRO A 28 -10.87 11.48 8.95
C PRO A 28 -9.86 10.56 9.65
N LYS A 29 -10.21 10.00 10.82
CA LYS A 29 -9.33 9.06 11.54
C LYS A 29 -9.26 7.68 10.89
N PHE A 30 -10.30 7.28 10.17
CA PHE A 30 -10.46 5.93 9.64
C PHE A 30 -10.64 5.90 8.11
N CYS A 31 -10.91 7.05 7.51
CA CYS A 31 -10.93 7.29 6.07
C CYS A 31 -9.72 6.63 5.38
N ARG A 32 -9.98 5.65 4.51
CA ARG A 32 -8.93 4.89 3.81
C ARG A 32 -7.99 5.79 2.99
N PRO A 33 -8.48 6.70 2.11
CA PRO A 33 -7.61 7.62 1.37
C PRO A 33 -6.76 8.52 2.26
N CYS A 34 -7.30 8.94 3.41
CA CYS A 34 -6.62 9.85 4.34
C CYS A 34 -5.36 9.23 4.97
N ARG A 35 -5.29 7.89 5.03
CA ARG A 35 -4.14 7.15 5.55
C ARG A 35 -3.03 6.95 4.52
N LEU A 36 -3.31 7.11 3.23
CA LEU A 36 -2.37 6.82 2.15
C LEU A 36 -1.11 7.69 2.20
N GLY A 37 -1.19 8.94 2.67
CA GLY A 37 -0.01 9.80 2.80
C GLY A 37 1.02 9.26 3.80
N VAL A 38 0.55 8.69 4.92
CA VAL A 38 1.41 8.05 5.91
C VAL A 38 2.01 6.77 5.36
N ILE A 39 1.20 5.96 4.68
CA ILE A 39 1.65 4.70 4.04
C ILE A 39 2.69 5.00 2.95
N ALA A 40 2.44 5.97 2.08
CA ALA A 40 3.36 6.40 1.03
C ALA A 40 4.70 6.87 1.60
N SER A 41 4.67 7.66 2.68
CA SER A 41 5.89 8.13 3.35
C SER A 41 6.70 6.96 3.92
N TRP A 42 6.02 5.96 4.49
CA TRP A 42 6.67 4.76 4.99
C TRP A 42 7.28 3.92 3.86
N TYR A 43 6.52 3.67 2.78
CA TYR A 43 7.00 2.96 1.58
C TYR A 43 8.22 3.65 0.99
N PHE A 44 8.17 4.98 0.84
CA PHE A 44 9.27 5.78 0.31
C PHE A 44 10.56 5.58 1.13
N ASN A 45 10.47 5.69 2.46
CA ASN A 45 11.62 5.52 3.34
C ASN A 45 12.17 4.09 3.26
N GLU A 46 11.29 3.09 3.35
CA GLU A 46 11.68 1.69 3.32
C GLU A 46 12.36 1.33 2.00
N LEU A 47 11.78 1.74 0.86
CA LEU A 47 12.37 1.53 -0.47
C LEU A 47 13.73 2.23 -0.61
N THR A 48 13.84 3.48 -0.12
CA THR A 48 15.09 4.23 -0.15
C THR A 48 16.19 3.55 0.69
N GLU A 49 15.86 3.11 1.90
CA GLU A 49 16.78 2.41 2.80
C GLU A 49 17.25 1.07 2.23
N LYS A 50 16.43 0.41 1.40
CA LYS A 50 16.79 -0.84 0.70
C LYS A 50 17.43 -0.64 -0.66
N GLY A 51 17.61 0.61 -1.11
CA GLY A 51 18.30 0.91 -2.36
C GLY A 51 17.42 0.80 -3.61
N HIS A 52 16.10 0.90 -3.46
CA HIS A 52 15.11 0.95 -4.56
C HIS A 52 14.69 2.40 -4.84
N GLN A 53 15.65 3.27 -5.19
CA GLN A 53 15.38 4.71 -5.34
C GLN A 53 14.45 5.03 -6.50
N ASP A 54 14.45 4.22 -7.55
CA ASP A 54 13.54 4.33 -8.69
C ASP A 54 12.08 4.08 -8.26
N LEU A 55 11.84 3.03 -7.48
CA LEU A 55 10.52 2.72 -6.93
C LEU A 55 10.08 3.78 -5.91
N ALA A 56 11.00 4.26 -5.06
CA ALA A 56 10.72 5.34 -4.12
C ALA A 56 10.31 6.64 -4.86
N ALA A 57 11.00 6.99 -5.95
CA ALA A 57 10.68 8.17 -6.76
C ALA A 57 9.29 8.08 -7.40
N VAL A 58 8.82 6.88 -7.78
CA VAL A 58 7.44 6.70 -8.30
C VAL A 58 6.41 7.06 -7.22
N ILE A 59 6.61 6.59 -5.98
CA ILE A 59 5.71 6.90 -4.86
C ILE A 59 5.70 8.39 -4.55
N GLU A 60 6.87 9.01 -4.48
CA GLU A 60 7.00 10.45 -4.23
C GLU A 60 6.30 11.28 -5.33
N GLN A 61 6.48 10.92 -6.59
CA GLN A 61 5.85 11.63 -7.71
C GLN A 61 4.32 11.61 -7.64
N ILE A 62 3.74 10.45 -7.33
CA ILE A 62 2.28 10.31 -7.23
C ILE A 62 1.77 11.04 -5.98
N GLY A 63 2.39 10.82 -4.82
CA GLY A 63 1.94 11.39 -3.55
C GLY A 63 2.09 12.91 -3.43
N ILE A 64 3.03 13.52 -4.15
CA ILE A 64 3.30 14.98 -4.09
C ILE A 64 2.66 15.74 -5.25
N LYS A 65 2.60 15.15 -6.45
CA LYS A 65 2.30 15.92 -7.68
C LYS A 65 0.96 15.58 -8.32
N ASP A 66 0.33 14.48 -7.92
CA ASP A 66 -0.97 14.08 -8.45
C ASP A 66 -2.09 14.56 -7.50
N GLU A 67 -2.71 15.68 -7.84
CA GLU A 67 -3.91 16.19 -7.14
C GLU A 67 -5.22 15.65 -7.75
N SER A 68 -5.14 14.65 -8.63
CA SER A 68 -6.34 14.10 -9.26
C SER A 68 -7.22 13.34 -8.23
N PRO A 69 -8.55 13.31 -8.43
CA PRO A 69 -9.45 12.48 -7.62
C PRO A 69 -9.10 10.98 -7.65
N ASP A 70 -8.40 10.54 -8.70
CA ASP A 70 -7.99 9.16 -8.90
C ASP A 70 -6.63 8.83 -8.24
N MET A 71 -5.92 9.83 -7.70
CA MET A 71 -4.61 9.63 -7.07
C MET A 71 -4.61 8.50 -6.02
N PRO A 72 -5.60 8.38 -5.10
CA PRO A 72 -5.65 7.28 -4.13
C PRO A 72 -5.61 5.90 -4.78
N LEU A 73 -6.38 5.71 -5.86
CA LEU A 73 -6.44 4.46 -6.60
C LEU A 73 -5.12 4.19 -7.34
N THR A 74 -4.56 5.22 -7.97
CA THR A 74 -3.27 5.14 -8.67
C THR A 74 -2.15 4.73 -7.71
N LEU A 75 -2.13 5.34 -6.52
CA LEU A 75 -1.13 5.06 -5.49
C LEU A 75 -1.23 3.62 -4.96
N CYS A 76 -2.44 3.15 -4.66
CA CYS A 76 -2.68 1.76 -4.24
C CYS A 76 -2.20 0.74 -5.30
N LYS A 77 -2.52 0.98 -6.57
CA LYS A 77 -2.03 0.14 -7.67
C LYS A 77 -0.50 0.07 -7.72
N GLN A 78 0.18 1.20 -7.49
CA GLN A 78 1.63 1.20 -7.45
C GLN A 78 2.18 0.44 -6.26
N PHE A 79 1.57 0.52 -5.08
CA PHE A 79 1.97 -0.32 -3.95
C PHE A 79 1.86 -1.82 -4.28
N ASP A 80 0.78 -2.22 -4.95
CA ASP A 80 0.60 -3.61 -5.39
C ASP A 80 1.68 -4.04 -6.40
N ILE A 81 1.99 -3.21 -7.40
CA ILE A 81 3.05 -3.48 -8.38
C ILE A 81 4.42 -3.59 -7.69
N ILE A 82 4.75 -2.66 -6.79
CA ILE A 82 6.02 -2.65 -6.07
C ILE A 82 6.19 -3.97 -5.31
N LYS A 83 5.17 -4.44 -4.59
CA LYS A 83 5.20 -5.72 -3.88
C LYS A 83 5.52 -6.89 -4.80
N VAL A 84 5.07 -6.88 -6.06
CA VAL A 84 5.38 -7.95 -7.02
C VAL A 84 6.85 -7.94 -7.45
N VAL A 85 7.45 -6.75 -7.63
CA VAL A 85 8.78 -6.60 -8.24
C VAL A 85 9.93 -6.61 -7.24
N VAL A 86 9.68 -6.28 -5.97
CA VAL A 86 10.72 -6.34 -4.93
C VAL A 86 10.98 -7.78 -4.44
N GLU A 87 12.15 -7.98 -3.84
CA GLU A 87 12.54 -9.23 -3.20
C GLU A 87 11.65 -9.59 -2.00
N GLU A 88 11.56 -10.90 -1.71
CA GLU A 88 10.62 -11.45 -0.72
C GLU A 88 10.74 -10.84 0.69
N PRO A 89 11.94 -10.62 1.28
CA PRO A 89 12.04 -10.00 2.59
C PRO A 89 11.47 -8.58 2.66
N LEU A 90 11.61 -7.81 1.58
CA LEU A 90 11.04 -6.47 1.49
C LEU A 90 9.54 -6.54 1.23
N ARG A 91 9.12 -7.39 0.29
CA ARG A 91 7.71 -7.62 -0.03
C ARG A 91 6.87 -7.91 1.21
N GLU A 92 7.31 -8.82 2.07
CA GLU A 92 6.56 -9.18 3.28
C GLU A 92 6.38 -8.00 4.24
N ARG A 93 7.39 -7.11 4.34
CA ARG A 93 7.25 -5.88 5.13
C ARG A 93 6.30 -4.88 4.50
N LEU A 94 6.31 -4.77 3.17
CA LEU A 94 5.37 -3.88 2.47
C LEU A 94 3.91 -4.35 2.65
N LYS A 95 3.68 -5.66 2.78
CA LYS A 95 2.34 -6.23 3.05
C LYS A 95 1.77 -5.91 4.43
N ASP A 96 2.54 -5.32 5.35
CA ASP A 96 2.04 -4.90 6.68
C ASP A 96 0.87 -3.90 6.61
N PHE A 97 0.66 -3.30 5.43
CA PHE A 97 -0.41 -2.34 5.16
C PHE A 97 -1.56 -2.91 4.33
N ASP A 98 -1.46 -4.15 3.86
CA ASP A 98 -2.55 -4.85 3.17
C ASP A 98 -3.57 -5.27 4.24
N LEU A 99 -4.72 -4.59 4.28
CA LEU A 99 -5.75 -4.71 5.34
C LEU A 99 -7.04 -5.33 4.84
#